data_AF-A0AAE6REA3-F1
#
_entry.id   AF-A0AAE6REA3-F1
#
_cell.length_a   1.000
_cell.length_b   1.000
_cell.length_c   1.000
_cell.angle_alpha   90.00
_cell.angle_beta   90.00
_cell.angle_gamma   90.00
#
_symmetry.space_group_name_H-M   'P 1'
#
loop_
_entity.id
_entity.type
_entity.pdbx_description
1 polymer ?
#
loop_
_entity_poly.entity_id
_entity_poly.type
_entity_poly.pdbx_seq_one_letter_code
_entity_poly.pdbx_strand_id
1 'polypeptide(L)'
;MIKLSAFTLGACFAGFAGSFFAARQGLVTPESFTFIESAIILAIVVLGGMGSQLGVILAAIVMILLPELMREFSEYRMLMFGALMVLMMIWRPQGLLPMQRPHMELRR
;
A
#
# COMPACT_ATOMS: atom_id res chain seq x y z
N MET A 1 12.64 21.87 4.83
CA MET A 1 11.24 22.33 5.00
C MET A 1 10.26 21.57 4.12
N ILE A 2 10.41 21.58 2.79
CA ILE A 2 9.43 20.97 1.85
C ILE A 2 9.21 19.46 2.07
N LYS A 3 10.26 18.69 2.35
CA LYS A 3 10.14 17.24 2.63
C LYS A 3 9.42 16.94 3.95
N LEU A 4 9.68 17.74 4.99
CA LEU A 4 9.08 17.56 6.31
C LEU A 4 7.60 17.91 6.30
N SER A 5 7.24 19.04 5.67
CA SER A 5 5.84 19.45 5.51
C SER A 5 5.02 18.44 4.69
N ALA A 6 5.57 17.91 3.59
CA ALA A 6 4.91 16.85 2.81
C ALA A 6 4.68 15.57 3.62
N PHE A 7 5.65 15.16 4.45
CA PHE A 7 5.51 14.01 5.35
C PHE A 7 4.46 14.26 6.44
N THR A 8 4.49 15.42 7.11
CA THR A 8 3.52 15.77 8.14
C THR A 8 2.10 15.79 7.58
N LEU A 9 1.91 16.36 6.39
CA LEU A 9 0.60 16.43 5.73
C LEU A 9 0.06 15.03 5.43
N GLY A 10 0.90 14.13 4.89
CA GLY A 10 0.52 12.73 4.67
C GLY A 10 0.22 11.96 5.96
N ALA A 11 1.03 12.16 7.01
CA ALA A 11 0.83 11.54 8.31
C ALA A 11 -0.47 12.01 8.99
N CYS A 12 -0.83 13.29 8.85
CA CYS A 12 -2.11 13.81 9.35
C CYS A 12 -3.30 13.11 8.67
N PHE A 13 -3.28 12.92 7.35
CA PHE A 13 -4.34 12.19 6.64
C PHE A 13 -4.42 10.72 7.06
N ALA A 14 -3.27 10.04 7.21
CA ALA A 14 -3.22 8.66 7.66
C ALA A 14 -3.79 8.48 9.08
N GLY A 15 -3.44 9.39 10.00
CA GLY A 15 -3.98 9.40 11.37
C GLY A 15 -5.48 9.65 11.42
N PHE A 16 -5.98 10.55 10.57
CA PHE A 16 -7.42 10.83 10.46
C PHE A 16 -8.20 9.62 9.92
N ALA A 17 -7.67 8.92 8.91
CA ALA A 17 -8.29 7.70 8.41
C ALA A 17 -8.33 6.60 9.49
N GLY A 18 -7.25 6.46 10.26
CA GLY A 18 -7.17 5.48 11.35
C GLY A 18 -8.15 5.72 12.50
N SER A 19 -8.38 6.98 12.88
CA SER A 19 -9.36 7.30 13.94
C SER A 19 -10.79 7.01 13.49
N PHE A 20 -11.14 7.29 12.24
CA PHE A 20 -12.42 6.91 11.65
C PHE A 20 -12.60 5.39 11.60
N PHE A 21 -11.55 4.65 11.23
CA PHE A 21 -11.58 3.18 11.22
C PHE A 21 -11.83 2.61 12.62
N ALA A 22 -11.13 3.09 13.64
CA ALA A 22 -11.33 2.68 15.03
C ALA A 22 -12.74 3.00 15.53
N ALA A 23 -13.27 4.19 15.21
CA ALA A 23 -14.64 4.59 15.56
C ALA A 23 -15.69 3.71 14.87
N ARG A 24 -15.45 3.28 13.62
CA ARG A 24 -16.35 2.38 12.87
C ARG A 24 -16.37 0.96 13.42
N GLN A 25 -15.25 0.48 13.94
CA GLN A 25 -15.13 -0.89 14.43
C GLN A 25 -15.72 -1.07 15.83
N GLY A 26 -15.81 0.00 16.63
CA GLY A 26 -16.46 0.04 17.95
C GLY A 26 -15.71 -0.72 19.05
N LEU A 27 -15.01 -1.79 18.70
CA LEU A 27 -14.11 -2.56 19.54
C LEU A 27 -12.84 -2.86 18.74
N VAL A 28 -11.70 -2.44 19.31
CA VAL A 28 -10.38 -2.78 18.75
C VAL A 28 -9.92 -4.07 19.41
N THR A 29 -10.17 -5.20 18.74
CA THR A 29 -9.65 -6.50 19.15
C THR A 29 -8.33 -6.78 18.42
N PRO A 30 -7.41 -7.58 19.00
CA PRO A 30 -6.16 -7.95 18.35
C PRO A 30 -6.37 -8.71 17.02
N GLU A 31 -7.57 -9.23 16.79
CA GLU A 31 -8.00 -9.88 15.55
C GLU A 31 -8.18 -8.90 14.39
N SER A 32 -8.41 -7.60 14.65
CA SER A 32 -8.50 -6.57 13.60
C SER A 32 -7.14 -6.15 13.03
N PHE A 33 -6.04 -6.38 13.77
CA PHE A 33 -4.68 -5.97 13.40
C PHE A 33 -3.74 -7.16 13.35
N THR A 34 -4.14 -8.20 12.62
CA THR A 34 -3.28 -9.38 12.42
C THR A 34 -2.09 -9.05 11.51
N PHE A 35 -1.09 -9.92 11.54
CA PHE A 35 0.08 -9.85 10.66
C PHE A 35 -0.30 -9.69 9.18
N ILE A 36 -1.38 -10.34 8.76
CA ILE A 36 -1.87 -10.30 7.38
C ILE A 36 -2.29 -8.89 6.96
N GLU A 37 -2.95 -8.12 7.83
CA GLU A 37 -3.32 -6.73 7.51
C GLU A 37 -2.09 -5.84 7.30
N SER A 38 -1.08 -5.99 8.18
CA SER A 38 0.21 -5.30 8.02
C SER A 38 0.92 -5.69 6.71
N ALA A 39 0.89 -6.98 6.37
CA ALA A 39 1.47 -7.48 5.14
C ALA A 39 0.76 -6.90 3.91
N ILE A 40 -0.57 -6.76 3.93
CA ILE A 40 -1.35 -6.14 2.84
C ILE A 40 -0.91 -4.70 2.60
N ILE A 41 -0.79 -3.90 3.66
CA ILE A 41 -0.33 -2.51 3.54
C ILE A 41 1.09 -2.45 2.95
N LEU A 42 1.99 -3.34 3.38
CA LEU A 42 3.34 -3.44 2.82
C LEU A 42 3.33 -3.85 1.34
N ALA A 43 2.51 -4.83 0.97
CA ALA A 43 2.39 -5.28 -0.42
C ALA A 43 1.86 -4.18 -1.34
N ILE A 44 0.89 -3.37 -0.89
CA ILE A 44 0.40 -2.21 -1.65
C ILE A 44 1.55 -1.25 -1.99
N VAL A 45 2.41 -0.94 -1.01
CA VAL A 45 3.54 -0.01 -1.20
C VAL A 45 4.63 -0.63 -2.08
N VAL A 46 4.93 -1.92 -1.90
CA VAL A 46 5.93 -2.64 -2.70
C VAL A 46 5.45 -2.79 -4.14
N LEU A 47 4.17 -3.13 -4.35
CA LEU A 47 3.55 -3.29 -5.66
C LEU A 47 3.42 -1.95 -6.40
N GLY A 48 3.10 -0.88 -5.68
CA GLY A 48 3.09 0.47 -6.24
C GLY A 48 4.49 1.01 -6.59
N GLY A 49 5.51 0.56 -5.86
CA GLY A 49 6.90 1.00 -5.99
C GLY A 49 7.26 2.12 -5.01
N MET A 50 8.38 1.99 -4.31
CA MET A 50 8.85 2.90 -3.23
C MET A 50 9.11 4.36 -3.67
N GLY A 51 8.94 4.69 -4.95
CA GLY A 51 9.24 6.02 -5.51
C GLY A 51 8.07 6.71 -6.23
N SER A 52 6.90 6.09 -6.38
CA SER A 52 5.80 6.62 -7.20
C SER A 52 4.47 6.67 -6.45
N GLN A 53 4.00 7.88 -6.17
CA GLN A 53 2.71 8.10 -5.50
C GLN A 53 1.53 7.56 -6.34
N LEU A 54 1.56 7.76 -7.66
CA LEU A 54 0.52 7.25 -8.57
C LEU A 54 0.51 5.72 -8.64
N GLY A 55 1.69 5.09 -8.62
CA GLY A 55 1.81 3.64 -8.58
C GLY A 55 1.20 3.03 -7.31
N VAL A 56 1.46 3.64 -6.15
CA VAL A 56 0.89 3.21 -4.86
C VAL A 56 -0.63 3.39 -4.81
N ILE A 57 -1.17 4.48 -5.35
CA ILE A 57 -2.63 4.70 -5.41
C ILE A 57 -3.32 3.63 -6.26
N LEU A 58 -2.80 3.34 -7.45
CA LEU A 58 -3.34 2.28 -8.32
C LEU A 58 -3.22 0.91 -7.67
N ALA A 59 -2.07 0.61 -7.06
CA ALA A 59 -1.85 -0.64 -6.33
C ALA A 59 -2.85 -0.81 -5.17
N ALA A 60 -3.12 0.25 -4.40
CA ALA A 60 -4.08 0.23 -3.31
C ALA A 60 -5.49 -0.08 -3.82
N ILE A 61 -5.93 0.59 -4.89
CA ILE A 61 -7.24 0.34 -5.49
C ILE A 61 -7.35 -1.12 -5.95
N VAL A 62 -6.36 -1.62 -6.69
CA VAL A 62 -6.38 -2.99 -7.20
C VAL A 62 -6.34 -4.01 -6.06
N MET A 63 -5.44 -3.86 -5.09
CA MET A 63 -5.31 -4.80 -3.98
C MET A 63 -6.47 -4.78 -3.01
N ILE A 64 -7.23 -3.69 -2.90
CA ILE A 64 -8.44 -3.63 -2.07
C ILE A 64 -9.63 -4.22 -2.84
N LEU A 65 -9.81 -3.85 -4.11
CA LEU A 65 -10.98 -4.25 -4.90
C LEU A 65 -10.93 -5.74 -5.32
N LEU A 66 -9.74 -6.25 -5.63
CA LEU A 66 -9.55 -7.61 -6.12
C LEU A 66 -10.00 -8.69 -5.11
N PRO A 67 -9.58 -8.67 -3.83
CA PRO A 67 -10.07 -9.60 -2.83
C PRO A 67 -11.52 -9.31 -2.39
N GLU A 68 -12.01 -8.06 -2.49
CA GLU A 68 -13.41 -7.73 -2.16
C GLU A 68 -14.39 -8.32 -3.19
N LEU A 69 -14.03 -8.38 -4.48
CA LEU A 69 -14.82 -9.13 -5.47
C LEU A 69 -14.73 -10.65 -5.27
N MET A 70 -13.59 -11.13 -4.79
CA MET A 70 -13.35 -12.56 -4.53
C MET A 70 -13.73 -12.96 -3.09
N ARG A 71 -14.57 -12.17 -2.41
CA ARG A 71 -14.91 -12.37 -0.99
C ARG A 71 -15.57 -13.73 -0.69
N GLU A 72 -16.17 -14.35 -1.70
CA GLU A 72 -16.75 -15.70 -1.61
C GLU A 72 -15.70 -16.82 -1.53
N PHE A 73 -14.45 -16.58 -1.96
CA PHE A 73 -13.32 -17.53 -1.91
C PHE A 73 -12.35 -17.21 -0.77
N SER A 74 -12.88 -17.00 0.44
CA SER A 74 -12.13 -16.57 1.65
C SER A 74 -10.84 -17.37 1.92
N GLU A 75 -10.82 -18.69 1.65
CA GLU A 75 -9.64 -19.54 1.84
C GLU A 75 -8.47 -19.24 0.87
N TYR A 76 -8.75 -18.78 -0.35
CA TYR A 76 -7.70 -18.53 -1.34
C TYR A 76 -7.00 -17.18 -1.16
N ARG A 77 -7.47 -16.32 -0.24
CA ARG A 77 -6.96 -14.96 -0.02
C ARG A 77 -5.45 -14.97 0.27
N MET A 78 -5.00 -15.89 1.13
CA MET A 78 -3.59 -15.97 1.53
C MET A 78 -2.70 -16.52 0.41
N LEU A 79 -3.21 -17.45 -0.39
CA LEU A 79 -2.50 -18.06 -1.50
C LEU A 79 -2.38 -17.09 -2.68
N MET A 80 -3.45 -16.35 -2.99
CA MET A 80 -3.42 -15.26 -3.96
C MET A 80 -2.47 -14.14 -3.54
N PHE A 81 -2.47 -13.77 -2.26
CA PHE A 81 -1.60 -12.72 -1.75
C PHE A 81 -0.11 -13.07 -1.91
N GLY A 82 0.27 -14.28 -1.49
CA GLY A 82 1.63 -14.79 -1.68
C GLY A 82 2.01 -14.92 -3.15
N ALA A 83 1.13 -15.46 -3.99
CA ALA A 83 1.36 -15.58 -5.42
C ALA A 83 1.54 -14.22 -6.10
N LEU A 84 0.74 -13.22 -5.74
CA LEU A 84 0.81 -11.87 -6.28
C LEU A 84 2.12 -11.18 -5.88
N MET A 85 2.58 -11.35 -4.63
CA MET A 85 3.89 -10.87 -4.18
C MET A 85 5.05 -11.50 -4.96
N VAL A 86 5.05 -12.82 -5.13
CA VAL A 86 6.10 -13.54 -5.86
C VAL A 86 6.10 -13.16 -7.34
N LEU A 87 4.91 -13.09 -7.96
CA LEU A 87 4.77 -12.72 -9.37
C LEU A 87 5.27 -11.28 -9.62
N MET A 88 5.05 -10.39 -8.66
CA MET A 88 5.49 -9.01 -8.73
C MET A 88 7.00 -8.87 -8.54
N MET A 89 7.60 -9.63 -7.61
CA MET A 89 9.05 -9.75 -7.47
C MET A 89 9.72 -10.27 -8.75
N ILE A 90 9.05 -11.16 -9.50
CA ILE A 90 9.54 -11.71 -10.78
C ILE A 90 9.40 -10.68 -11.91
N TRP A 91 8.25 -10.02 -12.05
CA TRP A 91 7.98 -9.15 -13.19
C TRP A 91 8.72 -7.81 -13.14
N ARG A 92 8.74 -7.13 -11.99
CA ARG A 92 9.39 -5.80 -11.84
C ARG A 92 9.60 -5.49 -10.35
N PRO A 93 10.80 -5.71 -9.78
CA PRO A 93 11.08 -5.35 -8.38
C PRO A 93 11.05 -3.84 -8.06
N GLN A 94 10.79 -2.98 -9.06
CA GLN A 94 10.76 -1.52 -8.91
C GLN A 94 9.34 -0.92 -8.81
N GLY A 95 8.26 -1.71 -8.88
CA GLY A 95 6.87 -1.20 -8.85
C GLY A 95 6.21 -1.07 -10.22
N LEU A 96 4.89 -0.80 -10.22
CA LEU A 96 4.08 -0.58 -11.44
C LEU A 96 4.53 0.64 -12.26
N LEU A 97 5.02 1.70 -11.61
CA LEU A 97 5.49 2.93 -12.25
C LEU A 97 6.78 3.41 -11.58
N PRO A 98 7.98 3.06 -12.09
CA PRO A 98 9.22 3.60 -11.55
C PRO A 98 9.32 5.10 -11.86
N MET A 99 9.31 5.92 -10.82
CA MET A 99 9.62 7.35 -10.94
C MET A 99 11.10 7.48 -11.32
N GLN A 100 11.37 7.72 -12.61
CA GLN A 100 12.70 8.12 -13.06
C GLN A 100 12.99 9.48 -12.43
N ARG A 101 13.88 9.52 -11.44
CA ARG A 101 14.41 10.78 -10.92
C ARG A 101 15.17 11.43 -12.08
N PRO A 102 14.76 12.59 -12.60
CA PRO A 102 15.63 13.32 -13.49
C PRO A 102 16.84 13.70 -12.65
N HIS A 103 18.00 13.15 -12.98
CA HIS A 103 19.27 13.65 -12.47
C HIS A 103 19.40 15.07 -13.03
N MET A 104 18.85 16.05 -12.31
CA MET A 104 19.19 17.44 -12.54
C MET A 104 20.65 17.57 -12.11
N GLU A 105 21.55 17.36 -13.07
CA GLU A 105 22.92 17.81 -12.98
C GLU A 105 22.85 19.32 -12.74
N LEU A 106 23.16 19.72 -11.51
CA LEU A 106 23.32 21.11 -11.11
C LEU A 106 24.43 21.70 -12.00
N ARG A 107 24.01 22.41 -13.05
CA ARG A 107 24.92 23.22 -13.85
C ARG A 107 25.39 24.38 -12.95
N ARG A 108 26.69 24.30 -12.68
CA ARG A 108 27.56 25.14 -11.85
C ARG A 108 27.25 26.63 -11.85
#